data_AF-A0A6J4QXU8-F1
#
_entry.id   AF-A0A6J4QXU8-F1
#
_cell.length_a   1.000
_cell.length_b   1.000
_cell.length_c   1.000
_cell.angle_alpha   90.00
_cell.angle_beta   90.00
_cell.angle_gamma   90.00
#
_symmetry.space_group_name_H-M   'P 1'
#
loop_
_entity.id
_entity.type
_entity.pdbx_description
1 polymer ?
#
loop_
_entity_poly.entity_id
_entity_poly.type
_entity_poly.pdbx_seq_one_letter_code
_entity_poly.pdbx_strand_id
1 'polypeptide(L)'
;MLRLATVKVGGGEEIAAVVLEGGVASLGAVNDALDADWPTDLLSLLEEGRIEDLRSWLRGLDEVAWEELSDLVIPLDLVEYAPLY
;
A
#
# COMPACT_ATOMS: atom_id res chain seq x y z
N MET A 1 -3.45 11.80 -8.05
CA MET A 1 -3.07 10.78 -9.07
C MET A 1 -2.63 9.53 -8.33
N LEU A 2 -3.29 8.38 -8.54
CA LEU A 2 -2.99 7.15 -7.79
C LEU A 2 -1.71 6.47 -8.30
N ARG A 3 -0.78 6.16 -7.40
CA ARG A 3 0.47 5.45 -7.69
C ARG A 3 0.64 4.28 -6.73
N LEU A 4 0.89 3.09 -7.29
CA LEU A 4 1.38 1.95 -6.54
C LEU A 4 2.89 2.10 -6.38
N ALA A 5 3.39 1.84 -5.17
CA ALA A 5 4.80 1.80 -4.87
C ALA A 5 5.12 0.57 -4.05
N THR A 6 6.33 0.07 -4.21
CA THR A 6 6.89 -0.92 -3.30
C THR A 6 7.72 -0.22 -2.25
N VAL A 7 7.52 -0.62 -1.00
CA VAL A 7 8.26 -0.10 0.15
C VAL A 7 9.01 -1.26 0.77
N LYS A 8 10.26 -1.01 1.12
CA LYS A 8 11.09 -2.01 1.79
C LYS A 8 11.09 -1.71 3.28
N VAL A 9 10.44 -2.58 4.06
CA VAL A 9 10.36 -2.40 5.52
C VAL A 9 11.45 -3.25 6.18
N GLY A 10 12.19 -2.66 7.12
CA GLY A 10 13.13 -3.41 7.97
C GLY A 10 14.31 -4.09 7.26
N GLY A 11 14.72 -3.62 6.06
CA GLY A 11 15.95 -4.07 5.40
C GLY A 11 15.86 -5.33 4.54
N GLY A 12 14.71 -6.00 4.42
CA GLY A 12 14.58 -7.25 3.68
C GLY A 12 13.33 -7.42 2.84
N GLU A 13 12.16 -7.11 3.40
CA GLU A 13 10.87 -7.50 2.81
C GLU A 13 10.29 -6.39 1.91
N GLU A 14 9.99 -6.75 0.67
CA GLU A 14 9.38 -5.86 -0.32
C GLU A 14 7.86 -5.95 -0.22
N ILE A 15 7.28 -5.05 0.57
CA ILE A 15 5.83 -4.96 0.70
C ILE A 15 5.26 -4.00 -0.34
N ALA A 16 4.10 -4.37 -0.88
CA ALA A 16 3.39 -3.51 -1.80
C ALA A 16 2.55 -2.49 -1.01
N ALA A 17 2.53 -1.24 -1.51
CA ALA A 17 1.87 -0.12 -0.86
C ALA A 17 1.20 0.81 -1.88
N VAL A 18 0.20 1.54 -1.39
CA VAL A 18 -0.52 2.56 -2.13
C VAL A 18 0.01 3.92 -1.70
N VAL A 19 0.47 4.72 -2.68
CA VAL A 19 0.89 6.10 -2.43
C VAL A 19 -0.33 7.00 -2.49
N LEU A 20 -0.55 7.73 -1.40
CA LEU A 20 -1.64 8.67 -1.21
C LEU A 20 -1.08 10.10 -1.08
N GLU A 21 -1.96 11.10 -1.22
CA GLU A 21 -1.56 12.50 -1.02
C GLU A 21 -1.26 12.74 0.47
N GLY A 22 0.00 12.54 0.86
CA GLY A 22 0.46 12.70 2.25
C GLY A 22 1.37 11.58 2.76
N GLY A 23 1.42 10.43 2.08
CA GLY A 23 2.29 9.34 2.48
C GLY A 23 2.00 8.00 1.80
N VAL A 24 2.24 6.90 2.51
CA VAL A 24 2.08 5.54 1.99
C VAL A 24 1.24 4.69 2.94
N ALA A 25 0.34 3.88 2.36
CA ALA A 25 -0.44 2.87 3.08
C ALA A 25 -0.04 1.47 2.58
N SER A 26 0.36 0.58 3.49
CA SER A 26 0.70 -0.80 3.11
C SER A 26 -0.55 -1.58 2.70
N LEU A 27 -0.41 -2.55 1.79
CA LEU A 27 -1.53 -3.40 1.41
C LEU A 27 -2.10 -4.21 2.58
N GLY A 28 -1.27 -4.54 3.58
CA GLY A 28 -1.77 -5.17 4.81
C GLY A 28 -2.75 -4.27 5.58
N ALA A 29 -2.44 -2.97 5.70
CA ALA A 29 -3.36 -2.01 6.32
C ALA A 29 -4.60 -1.76 5.46
N VAL A 30 -4.45 -1.70 4.14
CA VAL A 30 -5.58 -1.58 3.19
C VAL A 30 -6.53 -2.78 3.33
N ASN A 31 -5.98 -3.98 3.44
CA ASN A 31 -6.73 -5.22 3.61
C ASN A 31 -7.53 -5.22 4.92
N ASP A 32 -6.89 -4.85 6.02
CA ASP A 32 -7.53 -4.81 7.35
C ASP A 32 -8.66 -3.77 7.39
N ALA A 33 -8.44 -2.59 6.79
CA ALA A 33 -9.40 -1.50 6.80
C ALA A 33 -10.60 -1.70 5.86
N LEU A 34 -10.37 -2.30 4.70
CA LEU A 34 -11.38 -2.45 3.65
C LEU A 34 -11.90 -3.89 3.53
N ASP A 35 -11.59 -4.75 4.52
CA ASP A 35 -11.91 -6.18 4.55
C ASP A 35 -11.54 -6.88 3.21
N ALA A 36 -10.34 -6.58 2.72
CA ALA A 36 -9.84 -7.06 1.44
C ALA A 36 -8.71 -8.10 1.64
N ASP A 37 -8.47 -8.93 0.61
CA ASP A 37 -7.48 -10.01 0.63
C ASP A 37 -6.53 -9.87 -0.57
N TRP A 38 -5.89 -8.71 -0.68
CA TRP A 38 -4.86 -8.50 -1.68
C TRP A 38 -3.52 -9.05 -1.19
N PRO A 39 -2.68 -9.64 -2.07
CA PRO A 39 -1.36 -10.07 -1.69
C PRO A 39 -0.53 -8.89 -1.19
N THR A 40 0.08 -9.04 -0.02
CA THR A 40 0.91 -7.99 0.61
C THR A 40 2.31 -7.91 0.01
N ASP A 41 2.73 -9.00 -0.64
CA ASP A 41 4.05 -9.19 -1.23
C ASP A 41 4.05 -8.84 -2.72
N LEU A 42 5.07 -8.11 -3.16
CA LEU A 42 5.22 -7.76 -4.58
C LEU A 42 5.31 -8.99 -5.47
N LEU A 43 6.04 -10.03 -5.03
CA LEU A 43 6.25 -11.23 -5.82
C LEU A 43 4.91 -11.90 -6.16
N SER A 44 4.05 -12.09 -5.17
CA SER A 44 2.71 -12.66 -5.36
C SER A 44 1.85 -11.81 -6.29
N LEU A 45 1.86 -10.48 -6.14
CA LEU A 45 1.14 -9.58 -7.04
C LEU A 45 1.61 -9.68 -8.50
N LEU A 46 2.92 -9.86 -8.71
CA LEU A 46 3.50 -10.03 -10.04
C LEU A 46 3.19 -11.41 -10.63
N GLU A 47 3.34 -12.47 -9.85
CA GLU A 47 3.07 -13.85 -10.29
C GLU A 47 1.59 -14.07 -10.60
N GLU A 48 0.69 -13.47 -9.81
CA GLU A 48 -0.75 -13.51 -10.03
C GLU A 48 -1.23 -12.50 -11.08
N GLY A 49 -0.36 -11.59 -11.54
CA GLY A 49 -0.71 -10.54 -12.51
C GLY A 49 -1.72 -9.51 -12.00
N ARG A 50 -1.89 -9.41 -10.68
CA ARG A 50 -2.97 -8.63 -10.03
C ARG A 50 -2.70 -7.15 -9.87
N ILE A 51 -1.56 -6.63 -10.35
CA ILE A 51 -1.19 -5.22 -10.20
C ILE A 51 -2.22 -4.30 -10.89
N GLU A 52 -2.65 -4.64 -12.09
CA GLU A 52 -3.62 -3.82 -12.82
C GLU A 52 -5.03 -3.94 -12.22
N ASP A 53 -5.42 -5.12 -11.74
CA ASP A 53 -6.69 -5.32 -11.02
C ASP A 53 -6.73 -4.51 -9.72
N LEU A 54 -5.66 -4.55 -8.94
CA LEU A 54 -5.53 -3.75 -7.72
C LEU A 54 -5.64 -2.25 -8.04
N ARG A 55 -4.96 -1.79 -9.09
CA ARG A 55 -5.04 -0.40 -9.54
C ARG A 55 -6.45 -0.01 -9.96
N SER A 56 -7.18 -0.91 -10.62
CA SER A 56 -8.57 -0.69 -11.02
C SER A 56 -9.50 -0.66 -9.81
N TRP A 57 -9.31 -1.59 -8.86
CA TRP A 57 -10.08 -1.66 -7.62
C TRP A 57 -9.90 -0.38 -6.79
N LEU A 58 -8.66 0.07 -6.59
CA LEU A 58 -8.36 1.31 -5.88
C LEU A 58 -9.04 2.52 -6.53
N ARG A 59 -9.07 2.59 -7.87
CA ARG A 59 -9.78 3.68 -8.57
C ARG A 59 -11.30 3.64 -8.42
N GLY A 60 -11.85 2.49 -8.08
CA GLY A 60 -13.28 2.28 -7.85
C GLY A 60 -13.72 2.54 -6.41
N LEU A 61 -12.79 2.81 -5.49
CA LEU A 61 -13.09 3.12 -4.10
C LEU A 61 -13.89 4.42 -3.99
N ASP A 62 -14.89 4.40 -3.11
CA ASP A 62 -15.67 5.56 -2.73
C ASP A 62 -14.92 6.48 -1.73
N GLU A 63 -15.48 7.66 -1.48
CA GLU A 63 -14.88 8.69 -0.63
C GLU A 63 -14.64 8.22 0.81
N VAL A 64 -15.52 7.36 1.35
CA VAL A 64 -15.37 6.83 2.72
C VAL A 64 -14.17 5.90 2.81
N ALA A 65 -14.01 5.01 1.83
CA ALA A 65 -12.82 4.17 1.75
C ALA A 65 -11.52 4.99 1.61
N TRP A 66 -11.57 6.11 0.89
CA TRP A 66 -10.42 7.03 0.82
C TRP A 66 -10.12 7.72 2.16
N GLU A 67 -11.14 8.11 2.91
CA GLU A 67 -10.97 8.69 4.26
C GLU A 67 -10.33 7.69 5.22
N GLU A 68 -10.82 6.45 5.26
CA GLU A 68 -10.25 5.37 6.11
C GLU A 68 -8.79 5.11 5.74
N LEU A 69 -8.48 5.04 4.44
CA LEU A 69 -7.10 4.89 3.98
C LEU A 69 -6.22 6.07 4.36
N SER A 70 -6.76 7.29 4.35
CA SER A 70 -6.03 8.51 4.71
C SER A 70 -5.63 8.56 6.18
N ASP A 71 -6.44 7.99 7.08
CA ASP A 71 -6.14 7.87 8.51
C ASP A 71 -5.00 6.85 8.76
N LEU A 72 -4.89 5.86 7.86
CA LEU A 72 -3.86 4.81 7.88
C LEU A 72 -2.57 5.20 7.12
N VAL A 73 -2.55 6.36 6.48
CA VAL A 73 -1.36 6.86 5.78
C VAL A 73 -0.26 7.06 6.79
N ILE A 74 0.84 6.34 6.61
CA ILE A 74 2.09 6.64 7.32
C ILE A 74 2.69 7.85 6.61
N PRO A 75 2.80 9.02 7.28
CA PRO A 75 3.41 10.19 6.67
C PRO A 75 4.88 9.89 6.40
N LEU A 76 5.39 10.34 5.25
CA LEU A 76 6.76 10.09 4.80
C LEU A 76 7.83 10.54 5.82
N ASP A 77 7.49 11.51 6.66
CA ASP A 77 8.35 12.02 7.75
C ASP A 77 8.51 11.04 8.93
N LEU A 78 7.56 10.11 9.13
CA LEU A 78 7.61 9.05 10.15
C LEU A 78 8.11 7.71 9.61
N VAL A 79 8.33 7.60 8.29
CA VAL A 79 9.05 6.47 7.70
C VAL A 79 10.54 6.68 7.99
N GLU A 80 10.95 6.33 9.20
CA GLU A 80 12.37 6.09 9.48
C GLU A 80 12.82 4.93 8.59
N TYR A 81 13.48 5.26 7.48
CA TYR A 81 14.37 4.32 6.81
C TYR A 81 15.38 3.89 7.86
N ALA A 82 15.21 2.68 8.41
CA ALA A 82 16.11 2.14 9.41
C ALA A 82 17.56 2.35 8.95
N PRO A 83 18.44 2.90 9.81
CA PRO A 83 19.82 3.12 9.42
C PRO A 83 20.45 1.77 9.09
N LEU A 84 21.05 1.68 7.90
CA LEU A 84 21.90 0.56 7.52
C LEU A 84 23.05 0.46 8.55
N TYR A 85 22.99 -0.54 9.41
CA TYR A 85 24.11 -1.04 10.20
C TYR A 85 24.27 -2.54 9.98
#